data_AF-A0A7X7JPY1-F1
#
_entry.id   AF-A0A7X7JPY1-F1
#
_cell.length_a   1.000
_cell.length_b   1.000
_cell.length_c   1.000
_cell.angle_alpha   90.00
_cell.angle_beta   90.00
_cell.angle_gamma   90.00
#
_symmetry.space_group_name_H-M   'P 1'
#
loop_
_entity.id
_entity.type
_entity.pdbx_description
1 polymer ?
#
loop_
_entity_poly.entity_id
_entity_poly.type
_entity_poly.pdbx_seq_one_letter_code
_entity_poly.pdbx_strand_id
1 'polypeptide(L)'
;MHKSHIVPMFIAVLTFAVACSPATDAPAPISGGPEGPESAISSETVPLVLQPESLPVVSLSVGSTVEHVSVEPVITGGDACIPLSLAATSSHFHFEVQSESGPMQFVGYRNGAEFEIRSALCPACNQGVVEIDAAELYCSECNAQFDPRSGGSLSATRGYPQGSISICVYDGYVRSPLHSLTVAYERTASGEELLYEGPDAQFPVPCSGC
;
A
#
# COMPACT_ATOMS: atom_id res chain seq x y z
N MET A 1 52.84 25.67 -2.65
CA MET A 1 52.86 24.61 -3.67
C MET A 1 52.03 23.45 -3.16
N HIS A 2 50.75 23.34 -3.57
CA HIS A 2 49.88 22.24 -3.15
C HIS A 2 49.98 21.09 -4.17
N LYS A 3 50.17 19.88 -3.67
CA LYS A 3 50.46 18.69 -4.47
C LYS A 3 49.19 17.84 -4.56
N SER A 4 48.42 18.01 -5.62
CA SER A 4 47.17 17.28 -5.83
C SER A 4 47.47 15.80 -6.08
N HIS A 5 47.02 14.94 -5.17
CA HIS A 5 47.08 13.49 -5.34
C HIS A 5 45.87 13.00 -6.15
N ILE A 6 46.12 12.62 -7.40
CA ILE A 6 45.12 11.94 -8.24
C ILE A 6 45.10 10.46 -7.82
N VAL A 7 43.97 10.01 -7.29
CA VAL A 7 43.74 8.59 -6.97
C VAL A 7 43.00 7.93 -8.15
N PRO A 8 43.57 6.89 -8.79
CA PRO A 8 42.89 6.20 -9.88
C PRO A 8 41.75 5.32 -9.35
N MET A 9 40.53 5.60 -9.81
CA MET A 9 39.33 4.81 -9.52
C MET A 9 39.30 3.59 -10.45
N PHE A 10 39.56 2.40 -9.92
CA PHE A 10 39.41 1.15 -10.66
C PHE A 10 37.93 0.75 -10.72
N ILE A 11 37.31 0.86 -11.90
CA ILE A 11 35.96 0.36 -12.16
C ILE A 11 36.06 -1.15 -12.46
N ALA A 12 35.62 -1.98 -11.52
CA ALA A 12 35.48 -3.42 -11.72
C ALA A 12 34.20 -3.71 -12.52
N VAL A 13 34.34 -4.07 -13.79
CA VAL A 13 33.21 -4.50 -14.63
C VAL A 13 32.85 -5.93 -14.28
N LEU A 14 31.79 -6.13 -13.48
CA LEU A 14 31.24 -7.45 -13.20
C LEU A 14 30.36 -7.91 -14.37
N THR A 15 30.82 -8.89 -15.15
CA THR A 15 30.01 -9.56 -16.17
C THR A 15 29.21 -10.69 -15.54
N PHE A 16 27.90 -10.48 -15.35
CA PHE A 16 26.99 -11.56 -14.94
C PHE A 16 26.63 -12.45 -16.14
N ALA A 17 26.97 -13.73 -16.06
CA ALA A 17 26.55 -14.73 -17.02
C ALA A 17 25.17 -15.28 -16.63
N VAL A 18 24.15 -15.03 -17.45
CA VAL A 18 22.82 -15.61 -17.28
C VAL A 18 22.82 -17.05 -17.80
N ALA A 19 22.58 -18.01 -16.91
CA ALA A 19 22.41 -19.42 -17.25
C ALA A 19 20.92 -19.75 -17.41
N CYS A 20 20.46 -19.94 -18.65
CA CYS A 20 19.11 -20.46 -18.91
C CYS A 20 19.06 -21.97 -18.65
N SER A 21 18.28 -22.40 -17.66
CA SER A 21 17.91 -23.81 -17.51
C SER A 21 16.78 -24.17 -18.50
N PRO A 22 16.85 -25.30 -19.22
CA PRO A 22 15.77 -25.75 -20.09
C PRO A 22 14.57 -26.26 -19.28
N ALA A 23 13.36 -25.99 -19.79
CA ALA A 23 12.12 -26.53 -19.23
C ALA A 23 11.97 -28.03 -19.55
N THR A 24 11.48 -28.80 -18.58
CA THR A 24 11.13 -30.23 -18.74
C THR A 24 9.67 -30.39 -19.11
N ASP A 25 9.41 -31.27 -20.07
CA ASP A 25 8.13 -31.47 -20.76
C ASP A 25 7.22 -32.54 -20.10
N ALA A 26 5.89 -32.32 -20.16
CA ALA A 26 4.78 -33.30 -20.08
C ALA A 26 4.68 -34.29 -18.87
N PRO A 27 3.54 -34.99 -18.61
CA PRO A 27 2.28 -35.15 -19.39
C PRO A 27 1.02 -34.80 -18.51
N ALA A 28 -0.26 -35.12 -18.79
CA ALA A 28 -1.03 -35.71 -19.92
C ALA A 28 -2.52 -35.28 -19.80
N PRO A 29 -3.37 -35.41 -20.85
CA PRO A 29 -4.82 -35.16 -20.75
C PRO A 29 -5.57 -36.38 -20.17
N ILE A 30 -6.60 -36.15 -19.36
CA ILE A 30 -7.55 -37.19 -18.91
C ILE A 30 -8.95 -36.85 -19.44
N SER A 31 -9.53 -37.81 -20.15
CA SER A 31 -10.90 -37.78 -20.68
C SER A 31 -11.79 -38.73 -19.88
N GLY A 32 -13.01 -38.32 -19.55
CA GLY A 32 -14.00 -39.17 -18.88
C GLY A 32 -15.24 -38.41 -18.42
N GLY A 33 -16.41 -38.74 -18.99
CA GLY A 33 -17.72 -38.32 -18.47
C GLY A 33 -18.12 -39.10 -17.20
N PRO A 34 -19.34 -38.88 -16.67
CA PRO A 34 -20.54 -39.26 -17.42
C PRO A 34 -21.71 -38.26 -17.38
N GLU A 35 -22.66 -38.48 -18.29
CA GLU A 35 -23.99 -37.86 -18.29
C GLU A 35 -24.82 -38.30 -17.06
N GLY A 36 -25.63 -37.39 -16.52
CA GLY A 36 -26.51 -37.62 -15.36
C GLY A 36 -27.77 -36.74 -15.46
N PRO A 37 -28.91 -37.15 -14.85
CA PRO A 37 -30.21 -36.92 -15.47
C PRO A 37 -30.80 -35.52 -15.30
N GLU A 38 -31.39 -35.07 -16.40
CA GLU A 38 -32.33 -33.96 -16.52
C GLU A 38 -33.45 -34.07 -15.46
N SER A 39 -33.42 -33.20 -14.46
CA SER A 39 -34.48 -33.07 -13.46
C SER A 39 -35.20 -31.74 -13.65
N ALA A 40 -36.39 -31.81 -14.24
CA ALA A 40 -37.30 -30.68 -14.37
C ALA A 40 -37.81 -30.26 -12.98
N ILE A 41 -37.37 -29.10 -12.50
CA ILE A 41 -37.86 -28.50 -11.26
C ILE A 41 -38.67 -27.25 -11.62
N SER A 42 -39.88 -27.18 -11.05
CA SER A 42 -40.89 -26.17 -11.33
C SER A 42 -40.40 -24.74 -11.09
N SER A 43 -40.62 -23.86 -12.05
CA SER A 43 -40.41 -22.41 -11.91
C SER A 43 -41.49 -21.79 -11.01
N GLU A 44 -41.30 -21.86 -9.70
CA GLU A 44 -42.06 -21.02 -8.77
C GLU A 44 -41.46 -19.62 -8.77
N THR A 45 -42.17 -18.67 -9.39
CA THR A 45 -41.75 -17.27 -9.48
C THR A 45 -41.87 -16.59 -8.12
N VAL A 46 -40.84 -16.73 -7.30
CA VAL A 46 -40.68 -15.94 -6.07
C VAL A 46 -40.51 -14.47 -6.47
N PRO A 47 -41.34 -13.53 -5.97
CA PRO A 47 -41.17 -12.12 -6.27
C PRO A 47 -39.83 -11.64 -5.69
N LEU A 48 -38.95 -11.19 -6.58
CA LEU A 48 -37.65 -10.63 -6.22
C LEU A 48 -37.86 -9.29 -5.51
N VAL A 49 -38.05 -9.35 -4.19
CA VAL A 49 -38.04 -8.16 -3.34
C VAL A 49 -36.61 -7.62 -3.34
N LEU A 50 -36.37 -6.65 -4.20
CA LEU A 50 -35.18 -5.80 -4.18
C LEU A 50 -35.19 -5.02 -2.86
N GLN A 51 -34.68 -5.64 -1.80
CA GLN A 51 -34.24 -4.90 -0.63
C GLN A 51 -33.12 -3.97 -1.13
N PRO A 52 -33.22 -2.65 -0.93
CA PRO A 52 -32.12 -1.76 -1.25
C PRO A 52 -30.96 -2.18 -0.35
N GLU A 53 -29.91 -2.75 -0.96
CA GLU A 53 -28.66 -3.03 -0.24
C GLU A 53 -28.22 -1.72 0.39
N SER A 54 -28.21 -1.70 1.72
CA SER A 54 -27.84 -0.51 2.49
C SER A 54 -26.35 -0.29 2.28
N LEU A 55 -26.01 0.52 1.28
CA LEU A 55 -24.64 0.95 1.02
C LEU A 55 -24.04 1.40 2.36
N PRO A 56 -22.86 0.89 2.75
CA PRO A 56 -22.25 1.27 4.01
C PRO A 56 -22.11 2.79 4.03
N VAL A 57 -22.69 3.42 5.04
CA VAL A 57 -22.69 4.89 5.18
C VAL A 57 -21.30 5.32 5.63
N VAL A 58 -20.35 5.33 4.70
CA VAL A 58 -18.98 5.72 5.00
C VAL A 58 -18.98 7.19 5.37
N SER A 59 -18.70 7.44 6.64
CA SER A 59 -18.81 8.74 7.28
C SER A 59 -17.42 9.32 7.46
N LEU A 60 -17.30 10.65 7.33
CA LEU A 60 -16.11 11.36 7.77
C LEU A 60 -15.96 11.15 9.29
N SER A 61 -14.75 10.86 9.75
CA SER A 61 -14.51 10.66 11.17
C SER A 61 -14.66 11.96 11.95
N VAL A 62 -15.07 11.84 13.23
CA VAL A 62 -15.28 12.96 14.14
C VAL A 62 -13.95 13.68 14.37
N GLY A 63 -13.83 14.87 13.81
CA GLY A 63 -12.57 15.65 13.81
C GLY A 63 -12.10 16.05 12.41
N SER A 64 -12.69 15.50 11.34
CA SER A 64 -12.37 15.91 9.97
C SER A 64 -12.67 17.39 9.74
N THR A 65 -11.73 18.12 9.16
CA THR A 65 -11.90 19.49 8.66
C THR A 65 -11.80 19.51 7.13
N VAL A 66 -11.98 20.67 6.51
CA VAL A 66 -11.83 20.82 5.04
C VAL A 66 -10.37 20.58 4.61
N GLU A 67 -9.40 20.86 5.48
CA GLU A 67 -7.97 20.72 5.21
C GLU A 67 -7.39 19.40 5.73
N HIS A 68 -8.10 18.71 6.63
CA HIS A 68 -7.69 17.47 7.27
C HIS A 68 -8.82 16.44 7.21
N VAL A 69 -8.78 15.54 6.23
CA VAL A 69 -9.80 14.51 6.03
C VAL A 69 -9.40 13.23 6.76
N SER A 70 -10.16 12.84 7.79
CA SER A 70 -9.96 11.57 8.50
C SER A 70 -11.05 10.57 8.13
N VAL A 71 -10.66 9.42 7.58
CA VAL A 71 -11.56 8.38 7.07
C VAL A 71 -11.46 7.12 7.93
N GLU A 72 -12.60 6.54 8.30
CA GLU A 72 -12.66 5.21 8.88
C GLU A 72 -12.65 4.16 7.76
N PRO A 73 -11.62 3.29 7.66
CA PRO A 73 -11.52 2.32 6.58
C PRO A 73 -12.49 1.15 6.82
N VAL A 74 -13.17 0.71 5.75
CA VAL A 74 -13.97 -0.52 5.80
C VAL A 74 -13.01 -1.71 5.72
N ILE A 75 -12.95 -2.54 6.75
CA ILE A 75 -12.10 -3.72 6.77
C ILE A 75 -12.85 -4.91 6.17
N THR A 76 -12.29 -5.53 5.12
CA THR A 76 -12.91 -6.68 4.44
C THR A 76 -11.87 -7.53 3.73
N GLY A 77 -11.96 -8.85 3.87
CA GLY A 77 -11.11 -9.81 3.14
C GLY A 77 -9.62 -9.79 3.49
N GLY A 78 -9.22 -9.08 4.56
CA GLY A 78 -7.81 -8.84 4.88
C GLY A 78 -7.25 -7.52 4.34
N ASP A 79 -8.09 -6.68 3.71
CA ASP A 79 -7.74 -5.35 3.22
C ASP A 79 -8.40 -4.25 4.06
N ALA A 80 -7.75 -3.08 4.09
CA ALA A 80 -8.38 -1.81 4.42
C ALA A 80 -8.91 -1.17 3.12
N CYS A 81 -10.22 -0.88 3.06
CA CYS A 81 -10.90 -0.30 1.91
C CYS A 81 -11.36 1.12 2.23
N ILE A 82 -10.87 2.10 1.47
CA ILE A 82 -11.17 3.53 1.63
C ILE A 82 -11.92 3.99 0.38
N PRO A 83 -13.13 4.56 0.47
CA PRO A 83 -13.86 4.98 -0.73
C PRO A 83 -13.05 5.98 -1.55
N LEU A 84 -12.96 5.74 -2.85
CA LEU A 84 -12.23 6.59 -3.80
C LEU A 84 -12.79 8.01 -3.81
N SER A 85 -14.09 8.18 -3.56
CA SER A 85 -14.74 9.50 -3.39
C SER A 85 -14.14 10.29 -2.24
N LEU A 86 -13.89 9.67 -1.08
CA LEU A 86 -13.27 10.31 0.08
C LEU A 86 -11.76 10.50 -0.15
N ALA A 87 -11.07 9.47 -0.64
CA ALA A 87 -9.63 9.52 -0.94
C ALA A 87 -9.26 10.59 -1.99
N ALA A 88 -10.20 10.96 -2.88
CA ALA A 88 -10.01 12.00 -3.89
C ALA A 88 -10.61 13.37 -3.51
N THR A 89 -11.19 13.53 -2.31
CA THR A 89 -11.80 14.80 -1.87
C THR A 89 -10.76 15.87 -1.53
N SER A 90 -9.57 15.45 -1.10
CA SER A 90 -8.47 16.30 -0.59
C SER A 90 -7.12 15.88 -1.22
N SER A 91 -6.05 16.63 -0.95
CA SER A 91 -4.69 16.25 -1.35
C SER A 91 -4.18 15.00 -0.62
N HIS A 92 -4.67 14.80 0.60
CA HIS A 92 -4.36 13.69 1.50
C HIS A 92 -5.53 13.35 2.41
N PHE A 93 -5.51 12.15 2.96
CA PHE A 93 -6.44 11.67 3.97
C PHE A 93 -5.66 10.88 5.03
N HIS A 94 -6.11 10.97 6.28
CA HIS A 94 -5.63 10.14 7.38
C HIS A 94 -6.61 8.99 7.63
N PHE A 95 -6.09 7.85 8.03
CA PHE A 95 -6.91 6.72 8.47
C PHE A 95 -6.17 5.91 9.54
N GLU A 96 -6.93 5.15 10.32
CA GLU A 96 -6.43 4.32 11.40
C GLU A 96 -6.85 2.87 11.20
N VAL A 97 -5.93 1.94 11.48
CA VAL A 97 -6.17 0.49 11.46
C VAL A 97 -5.81 -0.07 12.83
N GLN A 98 -6.72 -0.83 13.43
CA GLN A 98 -6.46 -1.48 14.71
C GLN A 98 -5.55 -2.70 14.54
N SER A 99 -4.56 -2.84 15.42
CA SER A 99 -3.68 -4.00 15.53
C SER A 99 -3.65 -4.56 16.96
N GLU A 100 -3.02 -5.73 17.16
CA GLU A 100 -2.79 -6.28 18.50
C GLU A 100 -1.92 -5.36 19.38
N SER A 101 -1.05 -4.56 18.78
CA SER A 101 -0.19 -3.58 19.44
C SER A 101 -0.87 -2.21 19.66
N GLY A 102 -2.14 -2.07 19.26
CA GLY A 102 -2.91 -0.83 19.31
C GLY A 102 -3.16 -0.19 17.93
N PRO A 103 -3.67 1.05 17.90
CA PRO A 103 -3.97 1.75 16.66
C PRO A 103 -2.71 2.08 15.86
N MET A 104 -2.75 1.81 14.56
CA MET A 104 -1.73 2.18 13.58
C MET A 104 -2.30 3.28 12.68
N GLN A 105 -1.63 4.42 12.64
CA GLN A 105 -2.08 5.59 11.87
C GLN A 105 -1.32 5.70 10.55
N PHE A 106 -2.04 6.08 9.50
CA PHE A 106 -1.53 6.19 8.13
C PHE A 106 -1.97 7.49 7.49
N VAL A 107 -1.14 7.99 6.58
CA VAL A 107 -1.47 9.10 5.67
C VAL A 107 -1.44 8.56 4.24
N GLY A 108 -2.54 8.75 3.52
CA GLY A 108 -2.66 8.44 2.10
C GLY A 108 -2.82 9.73 1.30
N TYR A 109 -2.20 9.81 0.12
CA TYR A 109 -2.16 11.02 -0.70
C TYR A 109 -1.98 10.69 -2.17
N ARG A 110 -2.12 11.68 -3.05
CA ARG A 110 -1.92 11.53 -4.49
C ARG A 110 -0.54 12.01 -4.91
N ASN A 111 0.20 11.16 -5.61
CA ASN A 111 1.47 11.47 -6.24
C ASN A 111 1.30 11.48 -7.76
N GLY A 112 0.93 12.64 -8.31
CA GLY A 112 0.51 12.76 -9.70
C GLY A 112 -0.80 12.00 -9.97
N ALA A 113 -0.72 10.91 -10.74
CA ALA A 113 -1.88 10.07 -11.07
C ALA A 113 -2.12 8.95 -10.03
N GLU A 114 -1.10 8.57 -9.27
CA GLU A 114 -1.06 7.39 -8.39
C GLU A 114 -1.46 7.76 -6.96
N PHE A 115 -1.92 6.78 -6.18
CA PHE A 115 -2.11 6.90 -4.74
C PHE A 115 -0.92 6.27 -4.02
N GLU A 116 -0.44 6.95 -2.99
CA GLU A 116 0.62 6.48 -2.08
C GLU A 116 0.06 6.43 -0.67
N ILE A 117 0.58 5.53 0.17
CA ILE A 117 0.28 5.44 1.61
C ILE A 117 1.61 5.30 2.36
N ARG A 118 1.74 6.04 3.46
CA ARG A 118 2.84 5.93 4.42
C ARG A 118 2.28 5.77 5.83
N SER A 119 3.08 5.21 6.74
CA SER A 119 2.79 5.32 8.17
C SER A 119 2.79 6.80 8.55
N ALA A 120 1.79 7.24 9.32
CA ALA A 120 1.74 8.60 9.83
C ALA A 120 2.74 8.80 11.00
N LEU A 121 3.33 7.74 11.54
CA LEU A 121 4.41 7.86 12.52
C LEU A 121 5.67 8.44 11.88
N CYS A 122 6.23 9.51 12.45
CA CYS A 122 7.48 10.09 11.97
C CYS A 122 8.70 9.18 12.25
N PRO A 123 9.41 8.68 11.23
CA PRO A 123 10.57 7.78 11.43
C PRO A 123 11.77 8.47 12.07
N ALA A 124 11.84 9.81 12.03
CA ALA A 124 12.97 10.57 12.58
C ALA A 124 12.89 10.77 14.10
N CYS A 125 11.69 10.83 14.69
CA CYS A 125 11.51 11.05 16.13
C CYS A 125 10.62 10.02 16.85
N ASN A 126 9.83 9.23 16.13
CA ASN A 126 8.84 8.29 16.68
C ASN A 126 7.83 8.92 17.67
N GLN A 127 7.58 10.23 17.60
CA GLN A 127 6.64 10.94 18.49
C GLN A 127 5.58 11.73 17.72
N GLY A 128 5.94 12.35 16.60
CA GLY A 128 5.04 13.18 15.81
C GLY A 128 4.29 12.43 14.73
N VAL A 129 3.13 12.99 14.37
CA VAL A 129 2.37 12.63 13.16
C VAL A 129 2.98 13.34 11.96
N VAL A 130 3.06 12.64 10.84
CA VAL A 130 3.51 13.16 9.54
C VAL A 130 2.29 13.51 8.70
N GLU A 131 2.28 14.76 8.24
CA GLU A 131 1.28 15.33 7.32
C GLU A 131 1.92 15.53 5.94
N ILE A 132 1.14 15.87 4.92
CA ILE A 132 1.69 16.37 3.65
C ILE A 132 1.52 17.90 3.59
N ASP A 133 2.60 18.61 3.30
CA ASP A 133 2.56 20.05 3.00
C ASP A 133 3.13 20.28 1.61
N ALA A 134 2.33 20.95 0.76
CA ALA A 134 2.56 21.18 -0.67
C ALA A 134 2.97 19.95 -1.51
N ALA A 135 4.21 19.50 -1.39
CA ALA A 135 4.82 18.38 -2.12
C ALA A 135 5.84 17.59 -1.26
N GLU A 136 5.86 17.78 0.06
CA GLU A 136 6.75 17.12 1.00
C GLU A 136 5.95 16.51 2.15
N LEU A 137 6.45 15.40 2.72
CA LEU A 137 5.95 14.87 3.98
C LEU A 137 6.65 15.58 5.13
N TYR A 138 5.90 16.07 6.12
CA TYR A 138 6.42 16.93 7.18
C TYR A 138 5.98 16.47 8.58
N CYS A 139 6.92 16.45 9.53
CA CYS A 139 6.66 16.23 10.95
C CYS A 139 6.80 17.54 11.73
N SER A 140 5.71 18.04 12.31
CA SER A 140 5.69 19.27 13.11
C SER A 140 6.50 19.18 14.42
N GLU A 141 6.59 17.99 15.03
CA GLU A 141 7.30 17.78 16.30
C GLU A 141 8.83 17.88 16.19
N CYS A 142 9.41 17.56 15.03
CA CYS A 142 10.87 17.56 14.83
C CYS A 142 11.35 18.34 13.60
N ASN A 143 10.43 18.94 12.84
CA ASN A 143 10.67 19.64 11.57
C ASN A 143 11.34 18.76 10.49
N ALA A 144 11.19 17.44 10.59
CA ALA A 144 11.71 16.50 9.60
C ALA A 144 10.85 16.54 8.33
N GLN A 145 11.52 16.58 7.18
CA GLN A 145 10.95 16.55 5.84
C GLN A 145 11.35 15.26 5.13
N PHE A 146 10.44 14.68 4.35
CA PHE A 146 10.66 13.47 3.57
C PHE A 146 10.08 13.61 2.15
N ASP A 147 10.76 13.01 1.18
CA ASP A 147 10.27 12.91 -0.19
C ASP A 147 9.05 11.97 -0.23
N PRO A 148 7.88 12.41 -0.75
CA PRO A 148 6.66 11.63 -0.69
C PRO A 148 6.73 10.34 -1.52
N ARG A 149 7.56 10.30 -2.57
CA ARG A 149 7.64 9.15 -3.48
C ARG A 149 8.48 8.02 -2.90
N SER A 150 9.71 8.34 -2.48
CA SER A 150 10.67 7.37 -1.95
C SER A 150 10.52 7.13 -0.45
N GLY A 151 9.96 8.10 0.29
CA GLY A 151 10.01 8.14 1.75
C GLY A 151 11.39 8.57 2.30
N GLY A 152 12.34 8.88 1.42
CA GLY A 152 13.69 9.28 1.79
C GLY A 152 13.72 10.61 2.56
N SER A 153 14.61 10.71 3.54
CA SER A 153 14.76 11.93 4.33
C SER A 153 15.37 13.07 3.52
N LEU A 154 14.79 14.26 3.64
CA LEU A 154 15.28 15.51 3.06
C LEU A 154 16.04 16.37 4.08
N SER A 155 15.61 16.37 5.35
CA SER A 155 16.20 17.21 6.41
C SER A 155 16.66 16.46 7.68
N ALA A 156 16.27 15.20 7.86
CA ALA A 156 16.60 14.37 9.03
C ALA A 156 17.65 13.28 8.74
N THR A 157 18.12 12.58 9.77
CA THR A 157 19.10 11.48 9.66
C THR A 157 18.49 10.13 9.24
N ARG A 158 17.17 9.97 9.35
CA ARG A 158 16.43 8.74 9.04
C ARG A 158 15.15 9.08 8.30
N GLY A 159 14.88 8.37 7.20
CA GLY A 159 13.61 8.45 6.46
C GLY A 159 12.73 7.24 6.72
N TYR A 160 11.66 7.11 5.94
CA TYR A 160 10.85 5.88 5.92
C TYR A 160 11.65 4.70 5.32
N PRO A 161 11.27 3.45 5.64
CA PRO A 161 11.81 2.28 4.98
C PRO A 161 11.56 2.35 3.46
N GLN A 162 12.59 2.08 2.65
CA GLN A 162 12.51 2.16 1.19
C GLN A 162 11.56 1.11 0.62
N GLY A 163 10.74 1.54 -0.32
CA GLY A 163 9.65 0.75 -0.90
C GLY A 163 8.32 1.51 -0.86
N SER A 164 7.27 0.87 -1.37
CA SER A 164 5.90 1.37 -1.39
C SER A 164 4.96 0.35 -0.75
N ILE A 165 3.94 0.85 -0.06
CA ILE A 165 2.86 -0.01 0.46
C ILE A 165 2.01 -0.47 -0.73
N SER A 166 1.63 -1.75 -0.76
CA SER A 166 0.79 -2.30 -1.82
C SER A 166 -0.59 -1.64 -1.83
N ILE A 167 -0.94 -1.00 -2.95
CA ILE A 167 -2.21 -0.29 -3.16
C ILE A 167 -2.82 -0.72 -4.49
N CYS A 168 -4.14 -0.86 -4.53
CA CYS A 168 -4.90 -0.97 -5.77
C CYS A 168 -6.17 -0.11 -5.70
N VAL A 169 -6.67 0.34 -6.85
CA VAL A 169 -7.97 1.01 -6.97
C VAL A 169 -8.93 0.06 -7.66
N TYR A 170 -9.96 -0.39 -6.95
CA TYR A 170 -10.92 -1.37 -7.43
C TYR A 170 -12.31 -1.13 -6.83
N ASP A 171 -13.36 -1.33 -7.62
CA ASP A 171 -14.78 -1.21 -7.21
C ASP A 171 -15.13 0.11 -6.49
N GLY A 172 -14.47 1.22 -6.86
CA GLY A 172 -14.67 2.51 -6.22
C GLY A 172 -13.98 2.68 -4.85
N TYR A 173 -13.04 1.80 -4.49
CA TYR A 173 -12.20 1.91 -3.29
C TYR A 173 -10.71 1.98 -3.65
N VAL A 174 -9.96 2.74 -2.86
CA VAL A 174 -8.52 2.54 -2.66
C VAL A 174 -8.36 1.43 -1.63
N ARG A 175 -7.65 0.36 -1.97
CA ARG A 175 -7.48 -0.83 -1.11
C ARG A 175 -6.01 -1.07 -0.84
N SER A 176 -5.68 -1.47 0.39
CA SER A 176 -4.35 -1.92 0.77
C SER A 176 -4.44 -3.13 1.72
N PRO A 177 -3.63 -4.19 1.52
CA PRO A 177 -3.59 -5.33 2.43
C PRO A 177 -3.19 -4.91 3.84
N LEU A 178 -3.93 -5.37 4.85
CA LEU A 178 -3.63 -5.10 6.26
C LEU A 178 -2.20 -5.53 6.62
N HIS A 179 -1.74 -6.67 6.10
CA HIS A 179 -0.38 -7.13 6.33
C HIS A 179 0.69 -6.14 5.81
N SER A 180 0.47 -5.55 4.63
CA SER A 180 1.38 -4.53 4.08
C SER A 180 1.39 -3.26 4.93
N LEU A 181 0.23 -2.85 5.44
CA LEU A 181 0.10 -1.71 6.37
C LEU A 181 0.80 -1.98 7.71
N THR A 182 0.59 -3.15 8.32
CA THR A 182 1.27 -3.56 9.56
C THR A 182 2.78 -3.56 9.40
N VAL A 183 3.31 -4.25 8.37
CA VAL A 183 4.76 -4.31 8.11
C VAL A 183 5.35 -2.92 7.91
N ALA A 184 4.65 -2.04 7.20
CA ALA A 184 5.10 -0.66 6.98
C ALA A 184 5.13 0.16 8.28
N TYR A 185 4.11 0.03 9.13
CA TYR A 185 4.05 0.72 10.41
C TYR A 185 5.15 0.23 11.37
N GLU A 186 5.28 -1.09 11.55
CA GLU A 186 6.27 -1.70 12.43
C GLU A 186 7.71 -1.38 12.00
N ARG A 187 8.03 -1.50 10.71
CA ARG A 187 9.37 -1.17 10.18
C ARG A 187 9.68 0.33 10.27
N THR A 188 8.68 1.20 10.17
CA THR A 188 8.84 2.63 10.43
C THR A 188 9.17 2.88 11.91
N ALA A 189 8.45 2.22 12.83
CA ALA A 189 8.64 2.36 14.27
C ALA A 189 9.98 1.81 14.78
N SER A 190 10.45 0.67 14.26
CA SER A 190 11.79 0.14 14.57
C SER A 190 12.91 0.93 13.87
N GLY A 191 12.60 1.57 12.74
CA GLY A 191 13.54 2.37 11.95
C GLY A 191 14.42 1.55 11.02
N GLU A 192 13.84 0.53 10.39
CA GLU A 192 14.45 -0.25 9.31
C GLU A 192 14.67 0.58 8.05
N GLU A 193 15.70 0.23 7.26
CA GLU A 193 16.00 0.94 6.00
C GLU A 193 15.16 0.47 4.81
N LEU A 194 14.58 -0.73 4.86
CA LEU A 194 13.84 -1.37 3.75
C LEU A 194 12.46 -1.84 4.20
N LEU A 195 11.43 -1.62 3.37
CA LEU A 195 10.06 -2.05 3.65
C LEU A 195 9.87 -3.56 3.48
N TYR A 196 10.56 -4.15 2.50
CA TYR A 196 10.54 -5.59 2.19
C TYR A 196 11.97 -6.07 1.91
N GLU A 197 12.27 -7.32 2.28
CA GLU A 197 13.57 -7.95 2.01
C GLU A 197 13.51 -8.82 0.76
N GLY A 198 14.47 -8.65 -0.15
CA GLY A 198 14.63 -9.48 -1.34
C GLY A 198 15.06 -8.69 -2.58
N PRO A 199 15.63 -9.37 -3.59
CA PRO A 199 16.00 -8.74 -4.87
C PRO A 199 14.72 -8.48 -5.68
N ASP A 200 14.21 -7.26 -5.57
CA ASP A 200 12.94 -6.81 -6.13
C ASP A 200 11.77 -7.73 -5.73
N ALA A 201 11.03 -7.33 -4.69
CA ALA A 201 9.69 -7.88 -4.46
C ALA A 201 8.80 -7.51 -5.65
N GLN A 202 8.88 -8.32 -6.72
CA GLN A 202 7.86 -8.36 -7.75
C GLN A 202 6.54 -8.56 -7.03
N PHE A 203 5.56 -7.76 -7.44
CA PHE A 203 4.21 -7.72 -6.88
C PHE A 203 4.09 -6.99 -5.52
N PRO A 204 3.39 -5.84 -5.48
CA PRO A 204 2.07 -5.91 -4.88
C PRO A 204 1.32 -7.06 -5.56
N VAL A 205 0.95 -8.13 -4.83
CA VAL A 205 0.13 -9.21 -5.41
C VAL A 205 -1.05 -8.52 -6.07
N PRO A 206 -1.20 -8.60 -7.42
CA PRO A 206 -2.19 -7.80 -8.10
C PRO A 206 -3.53 -8.21 -7.49
N CYS A 207 -4.22 -7.25 -6.88
CA CYS A 207 -5.44 -7.49 -6.14
C CYS A 207 -6.33 -8.40 -7.01
N SER A 208 -6.60 -9.62 -6.54
CA SER A 208 -7.14 -10.69 -7.39
C SER A 208 -8.50 -10.29 -7.95
N GLY A 209 -8.53 -9.73 -9.17
CA GLY A 209 -9.71 -9.07 -9.74
C GLY A 209 -9.48 -7.71 -10.41
N CYS A 210 -8.31 -7.08 -10.27
CA CYS A 210 -7.90 -5.91 -11.08
C CYS A 210 -7.51 -6.28 -12.51
#